data_AF-A0A436R789-F1
#
_entry.id   AF-A0A436R789-F1
#
_cell.length_a   1.000
_cell.length_b   1.000
_cell.length_c   1.000
_cell.angle_alpha   90.00
_cell.angle_beta   90.00
_cell.angle_gamma   90.00
#
_symmetry.space_group_name_H-M   'P 1'
#
loop_
_entity.id
_entity.type
_entity.pdbx_description
1 polymer ?
#
loop_
_entity_poly.entity_id
_entity_poly.type
_entity_poly.pdbx_seq_one_letter_code
_entity_poly.pdbx_strand_id
1 'polypeptide(L)'
;VFDAANAGSPLASRVIEEGGEGLAALVQLLIERGADPSLVVAGGGVIAEQPMLLEAFVKAMASVSPASRVVLLREPPVIGAVALAGRLFAGKKRGDG
;
A
#
# COMPACT_ATOMS: atom_id res chain seq x y z
N VAL A 1 -14.14 -5.10 13.03
CA VAL A 1 -14.76 -4.51 11.81
C VAL A 1 -14.93 -5.60 10.75
N PHE A 2 -13.85 -6.22 10.29
CA PHE A 2 -13.90 -7.27 9.27
C PHE A 2 -14.83 -8.45 9.61
N ASP A 3 -14.76 -9.00 10.82
CA ASP A 3 -15.67 -10.08 11.23
C ASP A 3 -17.15 -9.68 11.18
N ALA A 4 -17.45 -8.42 11.52
CA ALA A 4 -18.81 -7.89 11.43
C ALA A 4 -19.26 -7.75 9.97
N ALA A 5 -18.36 -7.36 9.07
CA ALA A 5 -18.65 -7.31 7.63
C ALA A 5 -18.86 -8.73 7.06
N ASN A 6 -18.05 -9.71 7.48
CA ASN A 6 -18.25 -11.13 7.15
C ASN A 6 -19.59 -11.67 7.70
N ALA A 7 -20.04 -11.16 8.85
CA ALA A 7 -21.36 -11.46 9.40
C ALA A 7 -22.51 -10.69 8.71
N GLY A 8 -22.23 -9.93 7.66
CA GLY A 8 -23.23 -9.21 6.86
C GLY A 8 -23.57 -7.80 7.36
N SER A 9 -22.78 -7.21 8.26
CA SER A 9 -23.02 -5.84 8.74
C SER A 9 -22.81 -4.80 7.62
N PRO A 10 -23.86 -4.04 7.25
CA PRO A 10 -23.74 -2.99 6.23
C PRO A 10 -22.86 -1.82 6.70
N LEU A 11 -22.88 -1.51 7.99
CA LEU A 11 -22.02 -0.46 8.56
C LEU A 11 -20.55 -0.87 8.47
N ALA A 12 -20.22 -2.11 8.83
CA ALA A 12 -18.83 -2.57 8.76
C ALA A 12 -18.30 -2.61 7.32
N SER A 13 -19.15 -2.99 6.36
CA SER A 13 -18.80 -2.97 4.93
C SER A 13 -18.49 -1.54 4.47
N ARG A 14 -19.33 -0.56 4.82
CA ARG A 14 -19.07 0.86 4.51
C ARG A 14 -17.77 1.38 5.11
N VAL A 15 -17.48 1.03 6.37
CA VAL A 15 -16.21 1.44 7.02
C VAL A 15 -14.99 0.89 6.26
N ILE A 16 -15.08 -0.31 5.69
CA ILE A 16 -13.99 -0.89 4.90
C ILE A 16 -13.85 -0.17 3.54
N GLU A 17 -14.98 0.13 2.89
CA GLU A 17 -15.00 0.90 1.64
C GLU A 17 -14.39 2.29 1.83
N GLU A 18 -14.84 3.04 2.83
CA GLU A 18 -14.29 4.35 3.21
C GLU A 18 -12.80 4.27 3.56
N GLY A 19 -12.37 3.17 4.20
CA GLY A 19 -10.95 2.92 4.47
C GLY A 19 -10.13 2.75 3.18
N GLY A 20 -10.65 2.02 2.20
CA GLY A 20 -10.02 1.88 0.88
C GLY A 20 -9.94 3.21 0.12
N GLU A 21 -10.99 4.01 0.17
CA GLU A 21 -11.05 5.36 -0.41
C GLU A 21 -10.03 6.30 0.25
N GLY A 22 -9.94 6.27 1.59
CA GLY A 22 -8.95 7.05 2.34
C GLY A 22 -7.51 6.71 1.95
N LEU A 23 -7.19 5.42 1.77
CA LEU A 23 -5.88 4.99 1.29
C LEU A 23 -5.60 5.49 -0.14
N ALA A 24 -6.58 5.39 -1.05
CA ALA A 24 -6.43 5.88 -2.42
C ALA A 24 -6.25 7.41 -2.48
N ALA A 25 -6.94 8.16 -1.62
CA ALA A 25 -6.75 9.60 -1.48
C ALA A 25 -5.32 9.95 -1.03
N LEU A 26 -4.73 9.17 -0.13
CA LEU A 26 -3.31 9.36 0.24
C LEU A 26 -2.37 9.12 -0.94
N VAL A 27 -2.64 8.10 -1.77
CA VAL A 27 -1.86 7.87 -3.00
C VAL A 27 -2.04 9.02 -3.99
N GLN A 28 -3.25 9.54 -4.17
CA GLN A 28 -3.51 10.70 -5.01
C GLN A 28 -2.65 11.91 -4.61
N LEU A 29 -2.58 12.19 -3.30
CA LEU A 29 -1.73 13.25 -2.77
C LEU A 29 -0.22 13.03 -3.04
N LEU A 30 0.23 11.79 -3.24
CA LEU A 30 1.62 11.50 -3.64
C LEU A 30 1.81 11.72 -5.14
N ILE A 31 0.83 11.33 -5.96
CA ILE A 31 0.84 11.55 -7.41
C ILE A 31 0.89 13.05 -7.72
N GLU A 32 0.08 13.85 -7.03
CA GLU A 32 0.08 15.32 -7.15
C GLU A 32 1.44 15.94 -6.79
N ARG A 33 2.25 15.25 -5.97
CA ARG A 33 3.62 15.64 -5.64
C ARG A 33 4.68 15.07 -6.59
N GLY A 34 4.26 14.42 -7.67
CA GLY A 34 5.13 13.88 -8.72
C GLY A 34 5.53 12.42 -8.55
N ALA A 35 4.87 11.66 -7.66
CA ALA A 35 5.10 10.22 -7.58
C ALA A 35 4.55 9.51 -8.83
N ASP A 36 5.27 8.50 -9.33
CA ASP A 36 4.80 7.64 -10.41
C ASP A 36 3.77 6.62 -9.88
N PRO A 37 2.50 6.64 -10.37
CA PRO A 37 1.48 5.71 -9.92
C PRO A 37 1.50 4.36 -10.62
N SER A 38 2.41 4.11 -11.56
CA SER A 38 2.44 2.87 -12.35
C SER A 38 2.44 1.60 -11.48
N LEU A 39 3.12 1.65 -10.33
CA LEU A 39 3.18 0.58 -9.35
C LEU A 39 2.94 1.12 -7.93
N VAL A 40 1.86 0.66 -7.29
CA VAL A 40 1.53 0.99 -5.91
C VAL A 40 1.73 -0.25 -5.04
N VAL A 41 2.70 -0.19 -4.13
CA VAL A 41 3.01 -1.29 -3.22
C VAL A 41 2.32 -1.04 -1.87
N ALA A 42 1.32 -1.86 -1.55
CA ALA A 42 0.67 -1.86 -0.24
C ALA A 42 1.44 -2.76 0.74
N GLY A 43 1.58 -2.31 1.98
CA GLY A 43 2.21 -3.09 3.04
C GLY A 43 1.63 -2.74 4.41
N GLY A 44 1.81 -3.64 5.36
CA GLY A 44 1.28 -3.52 6.73
C GLY A 44 0.32 -4.65 7.09
N GLY A 45 0.31 -5.06 8.36
CA GLY A 45 -0.40 -6.25 8.82
C GLY A 45 -1.90 -6.24 8.52
N VAL A 46 -2.57 -5.09 8.60
CA VAL A 46 -4.02 -5.03 8.36
C VAL A 46 -4.35 -5.28 6.89
N ILE A 47 -3.77 -4.53 5.95
CA ILE A 47 -4.06 -4.70 4.52
C ILE A 47 -3.56 -6.05 3.97
N ALA A 48 -2.53 -6.62 4.60
CA ALA A 48 -2.01 -7.93 4.24
C ALA A 48 -2.91 -9.09 4.66
N GLU A 49 -3.49 -9.02 5.86
CA GLU A 49 -4.33 -10.08 6.44
C GLU A 49 -5.83 -9.92 6.11
N GLN A 50 -6.24 -8.79 5.54
CA GLN A 50 -7.66 -8.46 5.31
C GLN A 50 -7.95 -8.24 3.81
N PRO A 51 -8.32 -9.29 3.05
CA PRO A 51 -8.61 -9.21 1.62
C PRO A 51 -9.65 -8.13 1.27
N MET A 52 -10.68 -7.97 2.10
CA MET A 52 -11.74 -6.98 1.89
C MET A 52 -11.19 -5.54 1.83
N LEU A 53 -10.19 -5.22 2.64
CA LEU A 53 -9.56 -3.89 2.61
C LEU A 53 -8.71 -3.70 1.35
N LEU A 54 -7.97 -4.74 0.95
CA LEU A 54 -7.19 -4.69 -0.29
C LEU A 54 -8.10 -4.51 -1.51
N GLU A 55 -9.21 -5.23 -1.58
CA GLU A 55 -10.19 -5.10 -2.66
C GLU A 55 -10.83 -3.71 -2.70
N ALA A 56 -11.24 -3.18 -1.54
CA ALA A 56 -11.75 -1.81 -1.44
C ALA A 56 -10.72 -0.77 -1.91
N PHE A 57 -9.46 -0.94 -1.52
CA PHE A 57 -8.37 -0.06 -1.94
C PHE A 57 -8.10 -0.17 -3.46
N VAL A 58 -8.06 -1.38 -4.02
CA VAL A 58 -7.91 -1.58 -5.48
C VAL A 58 -9.05 -0.93 -6.25
N LYS A 59 -10.29 -1.09 -5.77
CA LYS A 59 -11.47 -0.45 -6.36
C LYS A 59 -11.36 1.07 -6.33
N ALA A 60 -10.96 1.65 -5.20
CA ALA A 60 -10.77 3.09 -5.08
C ALA A 60 -9.63 3.62 -5.97
N MET A 61 -8.53 2.86 -6.09
CA MET A 61 -7.40 3.20 -6.96
C MET A 61 -7.80 3.26 -8.44
N ALA A 62 -8.79 2.49 -8.88
CA ALA A 62 -9.29 2.58 -10.26
C ALA A 62 -9.86 3.98 -10.60
N SER A 63 -10.34 4.74 -9.60
CA SER A 63 -10.79 6.12 -9.77
C SER A 63 -9.65 7.13 -9.74
N VAL A 64 -8.58 6.84 -9.00
CA VAL A 64 -7.40 7.73 -8.85
C VAL A 64 -6.45 7.59 -10.05
N SER A 65 -6.15 6.35 -10.43
CA SER A 65 -5.26 6.02 -11.53
C SER A 65 -5.62 4.63 -12.07
N PRO A 66 -6.47 4.54 -13.10
CA PRO A 66 -6.95 3.28 -13.66
C PRO A 66 -5.84 2.35 -14.18
N ALA A 67 -4.69 2.92 -14.56
CA ALA A 67 -3.54 2.17 -15.07
C ALA A 67 -2.61 1.67 -13.97
N SER A 68 -2.84 2.05 -12.70
CA SER A 68 -1.99 1.64 -11.58
C SER A 68 -2.09 0.15 -11.33
N ARG A 69 -0.93 -0.49 -11.20
CA ARG A 69 -0.84 -1.84 -10.67
C ARG A 69 -0.67 -1.78 -9.16
N VAL A 70 -1.68 -2.22 -8.42
CA VAL A 70 -1.58 -2.38 -6.96
C VAL A 70 -1.02 -3.78 -6.64
N VAL A 71 0.00 -3.84 -5.80
CA VAL A 71 0.61 -5.09 -5.33
C VAL A 71 0.71 -5.09 -3.82
N LEU A 72 0.43 -6.24 -3.19
CA LEU A 72 0.65 -6.43 -1.76
C LEU A 72 2.08 -6.96 -1.54
N LEU A 73 2.88 -6.24 -0.75
CA LEU A 73 4.18 -6.69 -0.30
C LEU A 73 3.99 -7.87 0.66
N ARG A 74 4.51 -9.04 0.27
CA ARG A 74 4.46 -10.27 1.09
C ARG A 74 5.82 -10.61 1.71
N GLU A 75 6.85 -9.91 1.27
CA GLU A 75 8.21 -10.07 1.72
C GLU A 75 8.34 -9.59 3.18
N PRO A 76 9.14 -10.29 4.01
CA PRO A 76 9.41 -9.83 5.35
C PRO A 76 9.99 -8.39 5.34
N PRO A 77 9.57 -7.50 6.26
CA PRO A 77 10.02 -6.11 6.30
C PRO A 77 11.56 -5.92 6.32
N VAL A 78 12.28 -6.95 6.77
CA VAL A 78 13.74 -7.00 6.84
C VAL A 78 14.43 -6.78 5.49
N ILE A 79 13.78 -7.14 4.37
CA ILE A 79 14.39 -7.00 3.04
C ILE A 79 14.67 -5.53 2.71
N GLY A 80 13.77 -4.61 3.08
CA GLY A 80 13.98 -3.18 2.90
C GLY A 80 15.16 -2.64 3.72
N ALA A 81 15.29 -3.10 4.97
CA ALA A 81 16.41 -2.72 5.83
C ALA A 81 17.75 -3.24 5.30
N VAL A 82 17.78 -4.48 4.80
CA VAL A 82 18.99 -5.09 4.19
C VAL A 82 19.38 -4.34 2.92
N ALA A 83 18.42 -4.03 2.04
CA ALA A 83 18.69 -3.25 0.84
C ALA A 83 19.22 -1.84 1.17
N LEU A 84 18.64 -1.18 2.18
CA LEU A 84 19.11 0.12 2.65
C LEU A 84 20.54 0.04 3.20
N ALA A 85 20.83 -0.93 4.07
CA ALA A 85 22.18 -1.15 4.60
C ALA A 85 23.19 -1.39 3.47
N GLY A 86 22.85 -2.23 2.48
CA GLY A 86 23.68 -2.48 1.31
C GLY A 86 24.02 -1.21 0.53
N ARG A 87 23.04 -0.32 0.30
CA ARG A 87 23.28 0.98 -0.36
C ARG A 87 24.19 1.89 0.47
N LEU A 88 24.01 1.92 1.79
CA LEU A 88 24.85 2.71 2.69
C LEU A 88 26.30 2.20 2.72
N PHE A 89 26.51 0.88 2.75
CA PHE A 89 27.84 0.28 2.67
C PHE A 89 28.52 0.53 1.30
N ALA A 90 27.78 0.40 0.19
CA ALA A 90 28.30 0.68 -1.14
C ALA A 90 28.62 2.17 -1.36
N GLY A 91 27.83 3.08 -0.77
CA GLY A 91 28.10 4.52 -0.77
C GLY A 91 29.35 4.87 0.06
N LYS A 92 29.54 4.21 1.22
CA LYS A 92 30.74 4.39 2.05
C LYS A 92 32.03 3.99 1.31
N LYS A 93 31.97 2.93 0.51
CA LYS A 93 33.13 2.47 -0.29
C LYS A 93 33.53 3.42 -1.43
N ARG A 94 32.65 4.36 -1.82
CA ARG A 94 32.91 5.39 -2.86
C ARG A 94 33.43 6.72 -2.29
N GLY A 95 33.44 6.90 -0.96
CA GLY A 95 33.93 8.12 -0.30
C GLY A 95 35.35 8.00 0.28
N ASP A 96 35.95 6.81 0.30
CA ASP A 96 37.30 6.51 0.81
C ASP A 96 38.33 6.28 -0.32
N GLY A 97 38.18 6.96 -1.46
CA GLY A 97 39.07 6.84 -2.64
C GLY A 97 39.65 8.18 -3.07
#